data_AF-A0A150R4E1-F1
#
_entry.id   AF-A0A150R4E1-F1
#
_cell.length_a   1.000
_cell.length_b   1.000
_cell.length_c   1.000
_cell.angle_alpha   90.00
_cell.angle_beta   90.00
_cell.angle_gamma   90.00
#
_symmetry.space_group_name_H-M   'P 1'
#
loop_
_entity.id
_entity.type
_entity.pdbx_description
1 polymer ?
#
loop_
_entity_poly.entity_id
_entity_poly.type
_entity_poly.pdbx_seq_one_letter_code
_entity_poly.pdbx_strand_id
1 'polypeptide(L)'
;MPKAKTELDLWMAEALASPGDAALSIPVPLHVLFGEAVDVARFHKAYWKPEVKDGKVVRRGLEMAANKKKGSLLTAKTGEEILSLQRAAVEAGTRYLLVVDPKKASPFERGQVVLDEITATLEWLFDDGVEDDNDAMLARLGKAHADDPATADALALALDDYAALAAPHREAMDGLGGFDAAMLDEARALAAALRAHPTEAAGLSERAREALGLRNKLIGLLLARVSAVRAAARFVFRDRPDIVREVTSAYGRRRRAEAARRAKKKAGAPEADAPIVDAPLPL
;
A
#
# COMPACT_ATOMS: atom_id res chain seq x y z
N MET A 1 6.07 -20.79 -32.51
CA MET A 1 7.20 -20.48 -31.61
C MET A 1 6.72 -20.63 -30.17
N PRO A 2 7.46 -21.30 -29.27
CA PRO A 2 7.06 -21.39 -27.86
C PRO A 2 7.05 -19.97 -27.25
N LYS A 3 5.99 -19.62 -26.50
CA LYS A 3 5.94 -18.35 -25.76
C LYS A 3 7.13 -18.29 -24.80
N ALA A 4 7.86 -17.17 -24.79
CA ALA A 4 8.88 -16.92 -23.78
C ALA A 4 8.23 -16.96 -22.39
N LYS A 5 8.85 -17.67 -21.44
CA LYS A 5 8.37 -17.71 -20.05
C LYS A 5 8.44 -16.30 -19.45
N THR A 6 7.32 -15.83 -18.93
CA THR A 6 7.21 -14.57 -18.20
C THR A 6 7.72 -14.71 -16.77
N GLU A 7 7.97 -13.59 -16.10
CA GLU A 7 8.28 -13.58 -14.65
C GLU A 7 7.10 -14.15 -13.85
N LEU A 8 5.87 -13.92 -14.31
CA LEU A 8 4.69 -14.53 -13.72
C LEU A 8 4.74 -16.07 -13.80
N ASP A 9 5.12 -16.64 -14.94
CA ASP A 9 5.27 -18.10 -15.09
C ASP A 9 6.34 -18.68 -14.16
N LEU A 10 7.36 -17.90 -13.82
CA LEU A 10 8.42 -18.30 -12.89
C LEU A 10 7.89 -18.45 -11.46
N TRP A 11 7.07 -17.50 -10.99
CA TRP A 11 6.61 -17.44 -9.60
C TRP A 11 5.27 -18.12 -9.35
N MET A 12 4.50 -18.42 -10.39
CA MET A 12 3.15 -18.96 -10.26
C MET A 12 3.08 -20.20 -9.37
N ALA A 13 4.03 -21.13 -9.50
CA ALA A 13 4.04 -22.35 -8.67
C ALA A 13 4.26 -22.04 -7.18
N GLU A 14 5.20 -21.16 -6.84
CA GLU A 14 5.45 -20.75 -5.46
C GLU A 14 4.28 -19.93 -4.89
N ALA A 15 3.70 -19.05 -5.70
CA ALA A 15 2.54 -18.25 -5.31
C ALA A 15 1.35 -19.16 -4.98
N LEU A 16 1.01 -20.11 -5.86
CA LEU A 16 -0.10 -21.03 -5.64
C LEU A 16 0.12 -21.91 -4.40
N ALA A 17 1.35 -22.36 -4.16
CA ALA A 17 1.73 -23.14 -2.98
C ALA A 17 1.81 -22.33 -1.67
N SER A 18 1.79 -20.98 -1.75
CA SER A 18 1.87 -20.14 -0.56
C SER A 18 0.60 -20.26 0.30
N PRO A 19 0.74 -20.48 1.62
CA PRO A 19 -0.40 -20.62 2.53
C PRO A 19 -1.17 -19.30 2.69
N GLY A 20 -2.48 -19.41 2.94
CA GLY A 20 -3.39 -18.26 3.09
C GLY A 20 -4.57 -18.31 2.12
N ASP A 21 -5.65 -17.59 2.47
CA ASP A 21 -6.89 -17.45 1.70
C ASP A 21 -6.81 -16.39 0.58
N ALA A 22 -5.60 -15.90 0.31
CA ALA A 22 -5.32 -14.79 -0.60
C ALA A 22 -5.91 -13.44 -0.18
N ALA A 23 -6.34 -13.28 1.07
CA ALA A 23 -6.58 -11.96 1.64
C ALA A 23 -5.27 -11.17 1.69
N LEU A 24 -5.24 -10.00 1.04
CA LEU A 24 -4.06 -9.15 1.01
C LEU A 24 -4.12 -8.15 2.17
N SER A 25 -3.13 -8.24 3.06
CA SER A 25 -2.89 -7.21 4.06
C SER A 25 -1.54 -6.55 3.78
N ILE A 26 -1.58 -5.29 3.35
CA ILE A 26 -0.38 -4.47 3.10
C ILE A 26 -0.37 -3.25 4.02
N PRO A 27 0.78 -2.88 4.61
CA PRO A 27 0.87 -1.73 5.49
C PRO A 27 0.94 -0.39 4.76
N VAL A 28 1.06 -0.42 3.42
CA VAL A 28 1.27 0.74 2.53
C VAL A 28 0.49 0.54 1.22
N PRO A 29 0.15 1.61 0.48
CA PRO A 29 -0.43 1.51 -0.86
C PRO A 29 0.45 0.70 -1.83
N LEU A 30 -0.16 0.08 -2.85
CA LEU A 30 0.56 -0.83 -3.75
C LEU A 30 1.66 -0.16 -4.57
N HIS A 31 1.41 1.05 -5.07
CA HIS A 31 2.41 1.80 -5.83
C HIS A 31 3.62 2.16 -4.95
N VAL A 32 3.39 2.52 -3.67
CA VAL A 32 4.45 2.72 -2.66
C VAL A 32 5.22 1.42 -2.44
N LEU A 33 4.53 0.29 -2.25
CA LEU A 33 5.19 -1.01 -2.08
C LEU A 33 6.10 -1.34 -3.28
N PHE A 34 5.62 -1.11 -4.51
CA PHE A 34 6.39 -1.37 -5.72
C PHE A 34 7.59 -0.44 -5.86
N GLY A 35 7.45 0.85 -5.55
CA GLY A 35 8.58 1.78 -5.50
C GLY A 35 9.62 1.36 -4.46
N GLU A 36 9.17 1.07 -3.24
CA GLU A 36 10.03 0.63 -2.15
C GLU A 36 10.72 -0.72 -2.44
N ALA A 37 10.07 -1.63 -3.17
CA ALA A 37 10.67 -2.88 -3.60
C ALA A 37 11.92 -2.66 -4.47
N VAL A 38 11.89 -1.67 -5.38
CA VAL A 38 13.04 -1.31 -6.22
C VAL A 38 14.19 -0.79 -5.35
N ASP A 39 13.91 0.09 -4.40
CA ASP A 39 14.93 0.63 -3.50
C ASP A 39 15.54 -0.45 -2.60
N VAL A 40 14.71 -1.37 -2.09
CA VAL A 40 15.18 -2.51 -1.28
C VAL A 40 16.03 -3.47 -2.13
N ALA A 41 15.70 -3.70 -3.39
CA ALA A 41 16.52 -4.49 -4.31
C ALA A 41 17.88 -3.82 -4.58
N ARG A 42 17.88 -2.49 -4.81
CA ARG A 42 19.11 -1.69 -4.98
C ARG A 42 19.98 -1.76 -3.72
N PHE A 43 19.38 -1.61 -2.54
CA PHE A 43 20.05 -1.75 -1.26
C PHE A 43 20.66 -3.15 -1.09
N HIS A 44 19.89 -4.21 -1.37
CA HIS A 44 20.40 -5.59 -1.29
C HIS A 44 21.65 -5.76 -2.16
N LYS A 45 21.61 -5.29 -3.41
CA LYS A 45 22.75 -5.35 -4.33
C LYS A 45 23.97 -4.60 -3.81
N ALA A 46 23.79 -3.39 -3.27
CA ALA A 46 24.89 -2.56 -2.76
C ALA A 46 25.53 -3.12 -1.47
N TYR A 47 24.72 -3.73 -0.61
CA TYR A 47 25.12 -4.13 0.74
C TYR A 47 25.28 -5.64 0.93
N TRP A 48 25.15 -6.46 -0.13
CA TRP A 48 25.24 -7.93 -0.03
C TRP A 48 26.59 -8.40 0.55
N LYS A 49 27.69 -7.98 -0.07
CA LYS A 49 29.05 -8.33 0.34
C LYS A 49 29.58 -7.38 1.42
N PRO A 50 30.47 -7.86 2.31
CA PRO A 50 31.21 -7.00 3.20
C PRO A 50 32.16 -6.09 2.40
N GLU A 51 32.43 -4.92 2.95
CA GLU A 51 33.45 -4.01 2.45
C GLU A 51 34.75 -4.26 3.20
N VAL A 52 35.83 -4.48 2.47
CA VAL A 52 37.17 -4.74 3.01
C VAL A 52 38.10 -3.63 2.54
N LYS A 53 38.79 -2.98 3.49
CA LYS A 53 39.86 -2.00 3.23
C LYS A 53 41.13 -2.46 3.94
N ASP A 54 42.24 -2.50 3.23
CA ASP A 54 43.55 -2.92 3.77
C ASP A 54 43.51 -4.26 4.51
N GLY A 55 42.75 -5.22 3.97
CA GLY A 55 42.57 -6.56 4.56
C GLY A 55 41.66 -6.60 5.80
N LYS A 56 41.09 -5.48 6.23
CA LYS A 56 40.16 -5.40 7.37
C LYS A 56 38.73 -5.15 6.90
N VAL A 57 37.78 -5.85 7.50
CA VAL A 57 36.34 -5.63 7.25
C VAL A 57 35.93 -4.31 7.89
N VAL A 58 35.61 -3.31 7.05
CA VAL A 58 35.16 -1.97 7.48
C VAL A 58 33.64 -1.84 7.51
N ARG A 59 32.93 -2.70 6.77
CA ARG A 59 31.47 -2.79 6.78
C ARG A 59 31.06 -4.25 6.57
N ARG A 60 30.12 -4.73 7.38
CA ARG A 60 29.54 -6.07 7.22
C ARG A 60 28.69 -6.17 5.95
N GLY A 61 28.47 -7.39 5.47
CA GLY A 61 27.57 -7.68 4.34
C GLY A 61 26.29 -8.36 4.80
N LEU A 62 25.19 -8.16 4.08
CA LEU A 62 23.94 -8.88 4.33
C LEU A 62 24.10 -10.40 4.26
N GLU A 63 25.12 -10.90 3.55
CA GLU A 63 25.43 -12.33 3.50
C GLU A 63 25.70 -12.94 4.88
N MET A 64 26.07 -12.14 5.89
CA MET A 64 26.23 -12.61 7.28
C MET A 64 24.91 -13.00 7.95
N ALA A 65 23.78 -12.48 7.48
CA ALA A 65 22.44 -12.86 7.94
C ALA A 65 21.81 -13.95 7.06
N ALA A 66 22.44 -14.29 5.93
CA ALA A 66 21.95 -15.34 5.05
C ALA A 66 22.18 -16.71 5.72
N ASN A 67 21.10 -17.49 5.85
CA ASN A 67 21.22 -18.83 6.39
C ASN A 67 21.54 -19.83 5.27
N LYS A 68 22.49 -20.74 5.49
CA LYS A 68 22.82 -21.81 4.54
C LYS A 68 21.75 -22.92 4.46
N LYS A 69 20.70 -22.86 5.29
CA LYS A 69 19.57 -23.81 5.23
C LYS A 69 18.78 -23.66 3.92
N LYS A 70 18.40 -24.80 3.34
CA LYS A 70 17.50 -24.88 2.19
C LYS A 70 16.18 -24.17 2.53
N GLY A 71 15.77 -23.21 1.70
CA GLY A 71 14.56 -22.40 1.93
C GLY A 71 14.77 -21.08 2.68
N SER A 72 16.02 -20.61 2.85
CA SER A 72 16.25 -19.26 3.39
C SER A 72 15.69 -18.20 2.43
N LEU A 73 14.88 -17.28 2.97
CA LEU A 73 14.30 -16.16 2.21
C LEU A 73 15.34 -15.11 1.80
N LEU A 74 16.57 -15.18 2.34
CA LEU A 74 17.65 -14.25 2.07
C LEU A 74 18.85 -14.98 1.44
N THR A 75 19.07 -14.74 0.16
CA THR A 75 20.15 -15.29 -0.65
C THR A 75 20.84 -14.18 -1.44
N ALA A 76 21.91 -14.54 -2.17
CA ALA A 76 22.58 -13.61 -3.07
C ALA A 76 21.68 -13.14 -4.24
N LYS A 77 20.59 -13.86 -4.52
CA LYS A 77 19.64 -13.53 -5.59
C LYS A 77 18.42 -12.76 -5.10
N THR A 78 18.22 -12.59 -3.80
CA THR A 78 17.00 -11.99 -3.25
C THR A 78 16.70 -10.61 -3.82
N GLY A 79 17.70 -9.76 -4.09
CA GLY A 79 17.47 -8.47 -4.76
C GLY A 79 16.88 -8.63 -6.18
N GLU A 80 17.36 -9.60 -6.95
CA GLU A 80 16.83 -9.92 -8.29
C GLU A 80 15.42 -10.53 -8.20
N GLU A 81 15.21 -11.42 -7.23
CA GLU A 81 13.91 -12.04 -6.94
C GLU A 81 12.85 -10.98 -6.59
N ILE A 82 13.20 -9.94 -5.82
CA ILE A 82 12.30 -8.82 -5.49
C ILE A 82 11.85 -8.10 -6.76
N LEU A 83 12.77 -7.77 -7.68
CA LEU A 83 12.43 -7.09 -8.94
C LEU A 83 11.59 -7.99 -9.87
N SER A 84 11.89 -9.29 -9.89
CA SER A 84 11.16 -10.28 -10.66
C SER A 84 9.73 -10.47 -10.11
N LEU A 85 9.56 -10.59 -8.79
CA LEU A 85 8.26 -10.66 -8.11
C LEU A 85 7.43 -9.38 -8.29
N GLN A 86 8.06 -8.21 -8.25
CA GLN A 86 7.39 -6.94 -8.54
C GLN A 86 6.78 -6.95 -9.95
N ARG A 87 7.56 -7.34 -10.97
CA ARG A 87 7.05 -7.45 -12.35
C ARG A 87 5.92 -8.47 -12.47
N ALA A 88 6.06 -9.63 -11.83
CA ALA A 88 5.02 -10.66 -11.82
C ALA A 88 3.73 -10.17 -11.14
N ALA A 89 3.82 -9.42 -10.03
CA ALA A 89 2.67 -8.86 -9.34
C ALA A 89 1.95 -7.78 -10.17
N VAL A 90 2.69 -6.92 -10.87
CA VAL A 90 2.12 -5.93 -11.81
C VAL A 90 1.42 -6.63 -12.97
N GLU A 91 2.03 -7.65 -13.55
CA GLU A 91 1.43 -8.44 -14.63
C GLU A 91 0.15 -9.15 -14.16
N ALA A 92 0.17 -9.79 -12.99
CA ALA A 92 -1.01 -10.43 -12.41
C ALA A 92 -2.13 -9.42 -12.10
N GLY A 93 -1.79 -8.22 -11.63
CA GLY A 93 -2.73 -7.12 -11.46
C GLY A 93 -3.37 -6.68 -12.78
N THR A 94 -2.56 -6.55 -13.83
CA THR A 94 -3.05 -6.23 -15.18
C THR A 94 -3.99 -7.33 -15.70
N ARG A 95 -3.64 -8.61 -15.52
CA ARG A 95 -4.49 -9.74 -15.93
C ARG A 95 -5.80 -9.77 -15.16
N TYR A 96 -5.79 -9.46 -13.87
CA TYR A 96 -7.02 -9.31 -13.08
C TYR A 96 -7.91 -8.20 -13.67
N LEU A 97 -7.35 -7.01 -13.93
CA LEU A 97 -8.09 -5.89 -14.52
C LEU A 97 -8.66 -6.22 -15.92
N LEU A 98 -7.97 -7.03 -16.72
CA LEU A 98 -8.47 -7.48 -18.03
C LEU A 98 -9.56 -8.56 -17.94
N VAL A 99 -9.61 -9.31 -16.84
CA VAL A 99 -10.66 -10.31 -16.58
C VAL A 99 -11.91 -9.65 -16.02
N VAL A 100 -11.74 -8.57 -15.26
CA VAL A 100 -12.84 -7.73 -14.78
C VAL A 100 -13.26 -6.82 -15.92
N ASP A 101 -14.31 -7.19 -16.66
CA ASP A 101 -14.96 -6.26 -17.59
C ASP A 101 -15.60 -5.13 -16.76
N PRO A 102 -15.17 -3.86 -16.89
CA PRO A 102 -15.74 -2.77 -16.08
C PRO A 102 -17.25 -2.60 -16.32
N LYS A 103 -17.80 -3.13 -17.42
CA LYS A 103 -19.25 -3.11 -17.70
C LYS A 103 -20.01 -4.29 -17.08
N LYS A 104 -19.31 -5.29 -16.52
CA LYS A 104 -19.89 -6.47 -15.84
C LYS A 104 -19.41 -6.64 -14.40
N ALA A 105 -18.41 -5.89 -13.97
CA ALA A 105 -18.04 -5.75 -12.57
C ALA A 105 -19.25 -5.29 -11.79
N SER A 106 -19.48 -5.86 -10.60
CA SER A 106 -20.51 -5.31 -9.74
C SER A 106 -20.17 -3.84 -9.43
N PRO A 107 -21.17 -2.96 -9.23
CA PRO A 107 -20.91 -1.58 -8.81
C PRO A 107 -19.96 -1.48 -7.60
N PHE A 108 -19.97 -2.51 -6.75
CA PHE A 108 -19.06 -2.63 -5.61
C PHE A 108 -17.61 -2.84 -6.02
N GLU A 109 -17.35 -3.79 -6.91
CA GLU A 109 -15.99 -4.10 -7.37
C GLU A 109 -15.38 -2.95 -8.17
N ARG A 110 -16.16 -2.35 -9.08
CA ARG A 110 -15.69 -1.19 -9.83
C ARG A 110 -15.49 0.01 -8.90
N GLY A 111 -16.39 0.18 -7.92
CA GLY A 111 -16.27 1.20 -6.88
C GLY A 111 -14.96 1.12 -6.11
N GLN A 112 -14.53 -0.07 -5.71
CA GLN A 112 -13.26 -0.22 -4.99
C GLN A 112 -12.06 0.22 -5.85
N VAL A 113 -12.03 -0.17 -7.13
CA VAL A 113 -10.96 0.23 -8.05
C VAL A 113 -10.93 1.75 -8.22
N VAL A 114 -12.08 2.38 -8.45
CA VAL A 114 -12.18 3.83 -8.62
C VAL A 114 -11.75 4.57 -7.35
N LEU A 115 -12.17 4.08 -6.17
CA LEU A 115 -11.78 4.65 -4.89
C LEU A 115 -10.25 4.57 -4.65
N ASP A 116 -9.65 3.41 -4.94
CA ASP A 116 -8.20 3.21 -4.81
C ASP A 116 -7.40 4.18 -5.71
N GLU A 117 -7.83 4.36 -6.96
CA GLU A 117 -7.19 5.26 -7.93
C GLU A 117 -7.34 6.75 -7.53
N ILE A 118 -8.53 7.18 -7.10
CA ILE A 118 -8.76 8.55 -6.60
C ILE A 118 -7.88 8.81 -5.39
N THR A 119 -7.85 7.88 -4.43
CA THR A 119 -7.05 8.02 -3.21
C THR A 119 -5.56 8.13 -3.52
N ALA A 120 -5.02 7.24 -4.34
CA ALA A 120 -3.60 7.26 -4.70
C ALA A 120 -3.21 8.54 -5.46
N THR A 121 -4.09 9.04 -6.33
CA THR A 121 -3.85 10.26 -7.09
C THR A 121 -3.87 11.49 -6.18
N LEU A 122 -4.80 11.56 -5.21
CA LEU A 122 -4.82 12.60 -4.19
C LEU A 122 -3.61 12.56 -3.27
N GLU A 123 -3.20 11.36 -2.82
CA GLU A 123 -1.98 11.19 -2.02
C GLU A 123 -0.74 11.73 -2.74
N TRP A 124 -0.63 11.45 -4.04
CA TRP A 124 0.48 11.95 -4.85
C TRP A 124 0.40 13.46 -5.09
N LEU A 125 -0.80 13.98 -5.37
CA LEU A 125 -1.00 15.39 -5.67
C LEU A 125 -0.77 16.27 -4.43
N PHE A 126 -1.16 15.80 -3.24
CA PHE A 126 -1.04 16.56 -2.00
C PHE A 126 0.32 16.39 -1.29
N ASP A 127 1.05 15.27 -1.48
CA ASP A 127 2.42 15.10 -0.96
C ASP A 127 3.46 15.90 -1.79
N ASP A 128 3.30 17.23 -1.84
CA ASP A 128 4.21 18.17 -2.52
C ASP A 128 5.48 18.50 -1.71
N GLY A 129 5.58 17.94 -0.50
CA GLY A 129 6.66 18.15 0.45
C GLY A 129 6.39 19.23 1.50
N VAL A 130 5.21 19.87 1.49
CA VAL A 130 4.74 20.85 2.48
C VAL A 130 3.47 20.31 3.14
N GLU A 131 3.45 20.21 4.48
CA GLU A 131 2.25 19.76 5.21
C GLU A 131 1.20 20.88 5.21
N ASP A 132 0.15 20.75 4.41
CA ASP A 132 -0.89 21.77 4.21
C ASP A 132 -2.31 21.30 4.61
N ASP A 133 -3.31 22.13 4.35
CA ASP A 133 -4.70 21.82 4.69
C ASP A 133 -5.26 20.66 3.83
N ASN A 134 -4.77 20.45 2.61
CA ASN A 134 -5.20 19.36 1.74
C ASN A 134 -4.71 18.01 2.27
N ASP A 135 -3.46 17.92 2.73
CA ASP A 135 -2.94 16.75 3.44
C ASP A 135 -3.77 16.43 4.68
N ALA A 136 -4.11 17.47 5.45
CA ALA A 136 -4.88 17.33 6.67
C ALA A 136 -6.32 16.84 6.37
N MET A 137 -6.94 17.31 5.28
CA MET A 137 -8.26 16.86 4.84
C MET A 137 -8.22 15.41 4.36
N LEU A 138 -7.27 15.04 3.50
CA LEU A 138 -7.11 13.67 3.02
C LEU A 138 -6.87 12.68 4.18
N ALA A 139 -6.00 13.05 5.13
CA ALA A 139 -5.73 12.20 6.29
C ALA A 139 -6.91 12.11 7.28
N ARG A 140 -7.79 13.13 7.35
CA ARG A 140 -9.04 13.04 8.12
C ARG A 140 -10.03 12.11 7.45
N LEU A 141 -10.15 12.21 6.13
CA LEU A 141 -11.05 11.37 5.34
C LEU A 141 -10.63 9.89 5.39
N GLY A 142 -9.35 9.60 5.20
CA GLY A 142 -8.82 8.25 5.37
C GLY A 142 -9.00 7.67 6.77
N LYS A 143 -9.09 8.52 7.81
CA LYS A 143 -9.43 8.07 9.16
C LYS A 143 -10.92 7.80 9.33
N ALA A 144 -11.78 8.61 8.72
CA ALA A 144 -13.23 8.44 8.80
C ALA A 144 -13.67 7.07 8.25
N HIS A 145 -13.00 6.58 7.20
CA HIS A 145 -13.29 5.30 6.55
C HIS A 145 -12.40 4.13 7.01
N ALA A 146 -11.50 4.33 7.98
CA ALA A 146 -10.50 3.31 8.33
C ALA A 146 -11.11 2.02 8.93
N ASP A 147 -12.22 2.17 9.64
CA ASP A 147 -12.93 1.09 10.34
C ASP A 147 -14.28 0.75 9.69
N ASP A 148 -14.53 1.28 8.49
CA ASP A 148 -15.77 1.05 7.77
C ASP A 148 -15.90 -0.44 7.39
N PRO A 149 -17.08 -1.05 7.59
CA PRO A 149 -17.30 -2.42 7.18
C PRO A 149 -17.28 -2.51 5.65
N ALA A 150 -16.88 -3.65 5.10
CA ALA A 150 -16.87 -3.89 3.65
C ALA A 150 -18.29 -4.08 3.11
N THR A 151 -19.10 -3.01 3.11
CA THR A 151 -20.50 -2.98 2.68
C THR A 151 -20.73 -1.96 1.58
N ALA A 152 -21.78 -2.18 0.76
CA ALA A 152 -22.12 -1.30 -0.34
C ALA A 152 -22.37 0.15 0.10
N ASP A 153 -23.01 0.35 1.25
CA ASP A 153 -23.27 1.68 1.79
C ASP A 153 -21.99 2.39 2.24
N ALA A 154 -21.08 1.67 2.91
CA ALA A 154 -19.80 2.23 3.33
C ALA A 154 -18.93 2.61 2.14
N LEU A 155 -18.88 1.75 1.11
CA LEU A 155 -18.18 2.05 -0.13
C LEU A 155 -18.81 3.22 -0.89
N ALA A 156 -20.13 3.31 -0.95
CA ALA A 156 -20.83 4.43 -1.59
C ALA A 156 -20.54 5.76 -0.89
N LEU A 157 -20.48 5.76 0.45
CA LEU A 157 -20.11 6.93 1.23
C LEU A 157 -18.67 7.35 0.95
N ALA A 158 -17.72 6.40 1.00
CA ALA A 158 -16.32 6.68 0.69
C ALA A 158 -16.14 7.23 -0.75
N LEU A 159 -16.80 6.63 -1.74
CA LEU A 159 -16.74 7.11 -3.12
C LEU A 159 -17.19 8.57 -3.26
N ASP A 160 -18.29 8.95 -2.61
CA ASP A 160 -18.77 10.33 -2.65
C ASP A 160 -17.82 11.29 -1.92
N ASP A 161 -17.35 10.92 -0.73
CA ASP A 161 -16.51 11.81 0.07
C ASP A 161 -15.14 12.03 -0.59
N TYR A 162 -14.52 10.98 -1.15
CA TYR A 162 -13.25 11.11 -1.88
C TYR A 162 -13.44 11.81 -3.22
N ALA A 163 -14.54 11.56 -3.96
CA ALA A 163 -14.83 12.30 -5.19
C ALA A 163 -15.15 13.78 -4.91
N ALA A 164 -15.75 14.09 -3.74
CA ALA A 164 -15.99 15.47 -3.31
C ALA A 164 -14.68 16.17 -2.95
N LEU A 165 -13.78 15.50 -2.23
CA LEU A 165 -12.44 16.02 -1.95
C LEU A 165 -11.62 16.24 -3.23
N ALA A 166 -11.74 15.35 -4.21
CA ALA A 166 -11.03 15.43 -5.49
C ALA A 166 -11.59 16.49 -6.44
N ALA A 167 -12.88 16.83 -6.36
CA ALA A 167 -13.54 17.68 -7.35
C ALA A 167 -12.86 19.06 -7.58
N PRO A 168 -12.40 19.79 -6.55
CA PRO A 168 -11.67 21.04 -6.74
C PRO A 168 -10.33 20.88 -7.45
N HIS A 169 -9.75 19.67 -7.44
CA HIS A 169 -8.44 19.35 -7.99
C HIS A 169 -8.51 18.58 -9.31
N ARG A 170 -9.71 18.45 -9.90
CA ARG A 170 -9.96 17.66 -11.12
C ARG A 170 -8.95 17.93 -12.24
N GLU A 171 -8.70 19.19 -12.55
CA GLU A 171 -7.77 19.57 -13.64
C GLU A 171 -6.33 19.17 -13.34
N ALA A 172 -5.92 19.22 -12.07
CA ALA A 172 -4.57 18.85 -11.66
C ALA A 172 -4.38 17.32 -11.58
N MET A 173 -5.48 16.58 -11.36
CA MET A 173 -5.48 15.12 -11.35
C MET A 173 -5.52 14.51 -12.76
N ASP A 174 -6.09 15.22 -13.74
CA ASP A 174 -6.26 14.68 -15.09
C ASP A 174 -4.91 14.41 -15.78
N GLY A 175 -4.73 13.16 -16.24
CA GLY A 175 -3.47 12.68 -16.82
C GLY A 175 -2.36 12.37 -15.81
N LEU A 176 -2.53 12.70 -14.52
CA LEU A 176 -1.52 12.45 -13.49
C LEU A 176 -1.36 10.94 -13.26
N GLY A 177 -0.20 10.39 -13.57
CA GLY A 177 0.02 8.94 -13.51
C GLY A 177 -0.86 8.12 -14.46
N GLY A 178 -1.51 8.76 -15.44
CA GLY A 178 -2.50 8.12 -16.32
C GLY A 178 -3.93 8.10 -15.75
N PHE A 179 -4.20 8.84 -14.67
CA PHE A 179 -5.54 9.03 -14.13
C PHE A 179 -6.45 9.76 -15.13
N ASP A 180 -7.71 9.34 -15.23
CA ASP A 180 -8.75 9.97 -16.06
C ASP A 180 -9.75 10.68 -15.16
N ALA A 181 -9.89 12.01 -15.30
CA ALA A 181 -10.83 12.80 -14.52
C ALA A 181 -12.29 12.32 -14.62
N ALA A 182 -12.67 11.59 -15.68
CA ALA A 182 -13.99 10.97 -15.79
C ALA A 182 -14.27 9.94 -14.68
N MET A 183 -13.23 9.39 -14.03
CA MET A 183 -13.39 8.49 -12.88
C MET A 183 -14.04 9.19 -11.68
N LEU A 184 -13.98 10.51 -11.58
CA LEU A 184 -14.69 11.26 -10.53
C LEU A 184 -16.21 11.27 -10.75
N ASP A 185 -16.65 11.33 -12.01
CA ASP A 185 -18.07 11.20 -12.36
C ASP A 185 -18.52 9.75 -12.19
N GLU A 186 -17.65 8.82 -12.56
CA GLU A 186 -17.88 7.40 -12.37
C GLU A 186 -18.05 7.04 -10.88
N ALA A 187 -17.23 7.60 -9.98
CA ALA A 187 -17.36 7.41 -8.54
C ALA A 187 -18.76 7.79 -8.02
N ARG A 188 -19.27 8.96 -8.44
CA ARG A 188 -20.62 9.43 -8.06
C ARG A 188 -21.71 8.54 -8.63
N ALA A 189 -21.55 8.10 -9.88
CA ALA A 189 -22.50 7.18 -10.52
C ALA A 189 -22.52 5.81 -9.82
N LEU A 190 -21.36 5.29 -9.42
CA LEU A 190 -21.23 4.04 -8.67
C LEU A 190 -21.80 4.15 -7.26
N ALA A 191 -21.55 5.26 -6.55
CA ALA A 191 -22.15 5.54 -5.25
C ALA A 191 -23.69 5.57 -5.34
N ALA A 192 -24.24 6.21 -6.38
CA ALA A 192 -25.69 6.20 -6.63
C ALA A 192 -26.20 4.77 -6.93
N ALA A 193 -25.49 4.00 -7.76
CA ALA A 193 -25.87 2.63 -8.10
C ALA A 193 -25.82 1.68 -6.88
N LEU A 194 -24.82 1.84 -6.01
CA LEU A 194 -24.66 1.07 -4.77
C LEU A 194 -25.81 1.33 -3.79
N ARG A 195 -26.26 2.58 -3.66
CA ARG A 195 -27.41 2.93 -2.81
C ARG A 195 -28.75 2.50 -3.42
N ALA A 196 -28.87 2.51 -4.74
CA ALA A 196 -30.09 2.11 -5.43
C ALA A 196 -30.36 0.60 -5.37
N HIS A 197 -29.32 -0.22 -5.20
CA HIS A 197 -29.42 -1.67 -5.11
C HIS A 197 -28.63 -2.21 -3.89
N PRO A 198 -29.19 -2.12 -2.66
CA PRO A 198 -28.47 -2.46 -1.42
C PRO A 198 -28.05 -3.93 -1.27
N THR A 199 -28.44 -4.83 -2.17
CA THR A 199 -28.12 -6.24 -2.08
C THR A 199 -28.12 -6.87 -3.46
N GLU A 200 -26.95 -6.92 -4.07
CA GLU A 200 -26.37 -8.15 -4.61
C GLU A 200 -24.88 -7.83 -4.76
N ALA A 201 -24.09 -8.22 -3.76
CA ALA A 201 -22.68 -8.44 -3.99
C ALA A 201 -22.62 -9.60 -4.99
N ALA A 202 -22.75 -9.29 -6.28
CA ALA A 202 -22.45 -10.20 -7.37
C ALA A 202 -20.95 -10.45 -7.23
N GLY A 203 -20.61 -11.44 -6.41
CA GLY A 203 -19.24 -11.74 -6.07
C GLY A 203 -18.48 -12.06 -7.35
N LEU A 204 -17.19 -11.69 -7.35
CA LEU A 204 -16.23 -11.99 -8.40
C LEU A 204 -16.56 -13.30 -9.12
N SER A 205 -16.60 -13.26 -10.44
CA SER A 205 -16.58 -14.49 -11.23
C SER A 205 -15.42 -15.38 -10.74
N GLU A 206 -15.57 -16.70 -10.81
CA GLU A 206 -14.51 -17.62 -10.33
C GLU A 206 -13.15 -17.27 -10.93
N ARG A 207 -13.12 -16.91 -12.21
CA ARG A 207 -11.92 -16.47 -12.92
C ARG A 207 -11.34 -15.15 -12.38
N ALA A 208 -12.18 -14.20 -11.98
CA ALA A 208 -11.73 -12.95 -11.38
C ALA A 208 -11.21 -13.17 -9.95
N ARG A 209 -11.85 -14.06 -9.18
CA ARG A 209 -11.42 -14.48 -7.84
C ARG A 209 -10.06 -15.18 -7.90
N GLU A 210 -9.86 -16.10 -8.85
CA GLU A 210 -8.59 -16.77 -9.08
C GLU A 210 -7.48 -15.78 -9.48
N ALA A 211 -7.78 -14.84 -10.40
CA ALA A 211 -6.82 -13.84 -10.85
C ALA A 211 -6.41 -12.88 -9.72
N LEU A 212 -7.38 -12.42 -8.92
CA LEU A 212 -7.12 -11.61 -7.73
C LEU A 212 -6.33 -12.39 -6.68
N GLY A 213 -6.68 -13.65 -6.45
CA GLY A 213 -5.99 -14.50 -5.50
C GLY A 213 -4.52 -14.72 -5.88
N LEU A 214 -4.23 -14.92 -7.17
CA LEU A 214 -2.87 -15.04 -7.67
C LEU A 214 -2.07 -13.73 -7.49
N ARG A 215 -2.66 -12.58 -7.84
CA ARG A 215 -2.06 -11.26 -7.61
C ARG A 215 -1.69 -11.07 -6.13
N ASN A 216 -2.62 -11.35 -5.22
CA ASN A 216 -2.42 -11.16 -3.80
C ASN A 216 -1.32 -12.09 -3.24
N LYS A 217 -1.27 -13.34 -3.70
CA LYS A 217 -0.22 -14.30 -3.34
C LYS A 217 1.17 -13.85 -3.81
N LEU A 218 1.28 -13.30 -5.03
CA LEU A 218 2.54 -12.73 -5.53
C LEU A 218 2.99 -11.50 -4.73
N ILE A 219 2.06 -10.63 -4.36
CA ILE A 219 2.35 -9.48 -3.48
C ILE A 219 2.81 -9.97 -2.10
N GLY A 220 2.19 -11.03 -1.56
CA GLY A 220 2.62 -11.68 -0.32
C GLY A 220 4.07 -12.19 -0.39
N LEU A 221 4.45 -12.85 -1.49
CA LEU A 221 5.83 -13.27 -1.73
C LEU A 221 6.81 -12.09 -1.81
N LEU A 222 6.43 -11.03 -2.52
CA LEU A 222 7.20 -9.79 -2.60
C LEU A 222 7.45 -9.19 -1.22
N LEU A 223 6.40 -9.05 -0.41
CA LEU A 223 6.48 -8.54 0.97
C LEU A 223 7.39 -9.40 1.84
N ALA A 224 7.32 -10.72 1.71
CA ALA A 224 8.18 -11.63 2.46
C ALA A 224 9.67 -11.40 2.15
N ARG A 225 10.02 -11.27 0.87
CA ARG A 225 11.40 -10.99 0.43
C ARG A 225 11.88 -9.60 0.86
N VAL A 226 11.04 -8.57 0.69
CA VAL A 226 11.33 -7.20 1.17
C VAL A 226 11.55 -7.18 2.69
N SER A 227 10.69 -7.88 3.44
CA SER A 227 10.77 -7.96 4.90
C SER A 227 12.04 -8.69 5.36
N ALA A 228 12.44 -9.75 4.66
CA ALA A 228 13.67 -10.48 4.94
C ALA A 228 14.92 -9.58 4.80
N VAL A 229 15.01 -8.80 3.71
CA VAL A 229 16.12 -7.84 3.51
C VAL A 229 16.13 -6.77 4.60
N ARG A 230 14.97 -6.19 4.93
CA ARG A 230 14.85 -5.18 6.00
C ARG A 230 15.24 -5.73 7.37
N ALA A 231 14.84 -6.96 7.70
CA ALA A 231 15.21 -7.63 8.94
C ALA A 231 16.73 -7.89 9.01
N ALA A 232 17.30 -8.38 7.92
CA ALA A 232 18.74 -8.60 7.81
C ALA A 232 19.53 -7.30 7.96
N ALA A 233 19.10 -6.22 7.32
CA ALA A 233 19.75 -4.92 7.43
C ALA A 233 19.77 -4.43 8.88
N ARG A 234 18.64 -4.49 9.60
CA ARG A 234 18.57 -4.11 11.02
C ARG A 234 19.50 -4.93 11.91
N PHE A 235 19.66 -6.22 11.59
CA PHE A 235 20.53 -7.12 12.35
C PHE A 235 22.02 -6.89 12.07
N VAL A 236 22.40 -6.81 10.79
CA VAL A 236 23.79 -6.72 10.32
C VAL A 236 24.37 -5.34 10.59
N PHE A 237 23.59 -4.29 10.33
CA PHE A 237 23.99 -2.87 10.44
C PHE A 237 23.46 -2.21 11.72
N ARG A 238 23.27 -2.98 12.80
CA ARG A 238 22.76 -2.48 14.09
C ARG A 238 23.61 -1.36 14.70
N ASP A 239 24.88 -1.29 14.35
CA ASP A 239 25.87 -0.27 14.71
C ASP A 239 25.96 0.88 13.69
N ARG A 240 25.20 0.81 12.58
CA ARG A 240 25.20 1.75 11.45
C ARG A 240 23.77 2.18 11.08
N PRO A 241 23.13 3.03 11.91
CA PRO A 241 21.74 3.44 11.71
C PRO A 241 21.56 4.30 10.45
N ASP A 242 22.61 4.94 9.95
CA ASP A 242 22.67 5.61 8.66
C ASP A 242 22.29 4.66 7.52
N ILE A 243 22.93 3.49 7.46
CA ILE A 243 22.70 2.47 6.43
C ILE A 243 21.30 1.85 6.59
N VAL A 244 20.86 1.59 7.83
CA VAL A 244 19.52 1.01 8.08
C VAL A 244 18.41 1.94 7.59
N ARG A 245 18.61 3.27 7.62
CA ARG A 245 17.60 4.22 7.14
C ARG A 245 17.31 4.08 5.65
N GLU A 246 18.32 3.77 4.83
CA GLU A 246 18.19 3.62 3.37
C GLU A 246 17.19 2.54 2.95
N VAL A 247 17.03 1.48 3.75
CA VAL A 247 16.14 0.34 3.42
C VAL A 247 14.80 0.37 4.16
N THR A 248 14.61 1.32 5.08
CA THR A 248 13.35 1.46 5.80
C THR A 248 12.32 2.22 4.96
N SER A 249 11.05 1.80 5.05
CA SER A 249 9.93 2.46 4.38
C SER A 249 9.87 3.95 4.75
N ALA A 250 10.06 4.82 3.76
CA ALA A 250 9.95 6.26 3.97
C ALA A 250 8.52 6.65 4.33
N TYR A 251 7.54 6.06 3.63
CA TYR A 251 6.12 6.18 3.92
C TYR A 251 5.78 5.79 5.36
N GLY A 252 6.21 4.60 5.80
CA GLY A 252 5.96 4.12 7.17
C GLY A 252 6.71 4.90 8.25
N ARG A 253 7.77 5.66 7.91
CA ARG A 253 8.40 6.61 8.84
C ARG A 253 7.58 7.89 8.96
N ARG A 254 7.13 8.47 7.83
CA ARG A 254 6.28 9.67 7.80
C ARG A 254 4.99 9.45 8.60
N ARG A 255 4.26 8.38 8.28
CA ARG A 255 3.03 7.98 9.00
C ARG A 255 3.23 7.81 10.51
N ARG A 256 4.35 7.21 10.96
CA ARG A 256 4.63 7.06 12.41
C ARG A 256 5.03 8.37 13.07
N ALA A 257 5.75 9.24 12.36
CA ALA A 257 6.09 10.57 12.86
C ALA A 257 4.83 11.43 13.02
N GLU A 258 3.92 11.38 12.05
CA GLU A 258 2.61 12.03 12.11
C GLU A 258 1.76 11.46 13.25
N ALA A 259 1.68 10.14 13.40
CA ALA A 259 0.98 9.51 14.52
C ALA A 259 1.54 9.96 15.89
N ALA A 260 2.88 10.05 16.01
CA ALA A 260 3.54 10.53 17.22
C ALA A 260 3.30 12.03 17.48
N ARG A 261 3.31 12.87 16.43
CA ARG A 261 2.94 14.30 16.51
C ARG A 261 1.49 14.46 16.99
N ARG A 262 0.57 13.66 16.45
CA ARG A 262 -0.85 13.64 16.83
C ARG A 262 -1.06 13.16 18.27
N ALA A 263 -0.36 12.12 18.70
CA ALA A 263 -0.40 11.65 20.09
C ALA A 263 0.07 12.74 21.07
N LYS A 264 1.14 13.47 20.73
CA LYS A 264 1.60 14.63 21.51
C LYS A 264 0.59 15.78 21.53
N LYS A 265 -0.05 16.08 20.40
CA LYS A 265 -1.11 17.10 20.31
C LYS A 265 -2.34 16.74 21.14
N LYS A 266 -2.70 15.44 21.20
CA LYS A 266 -3.81 14.94 22.02
C LYS A 266 -3.48 14.94 23.52
N ALA A 267 -2.22 14.68 23.89
CA ALA A 267 -1.77 14.71 25.29
C ALA A 267 -1.52 16.14 25.81
N GLY A 268 -1.38 17.14 24.93
CA GLY A 268 -1.17 18.55 25.29
C GLY A 268 -2.42 19.43 25.17
N ALA A 269 -3.60 18.86 24.89
CA ALA A 269 -4.85 19.61 24.91
C ALA A 269 -5.30 19.79 26.37
N PRO A 270 -5.47 21.02 26.87
CA PRO A 270 -6.01 21.23 28.22
C PRO A 270 -7.43 20.68 28.28
N GLU A 271 -7.71 19.95 29.36
CA GLU A 271 -9.04 19.48 29.73
C GLU A 271 -9.95 20.70 29.81
N ALA A 272 -10.90 20.81 28.88
CA ALA A 272 -11.82 21.94 28.83
C ALA A 272 -12.60 22.00 30.16
N ASP A 273 -12.51 23.15 30.82
CA ASP A 273 -13.15 23.46 32.09
C ASP A 273 -14.56 22.86 32.18
N ALA A 274 -14.77 22.07 33.23
CA ALA A 274 -16.09 21.64 33.64
C ALA A 274 -16.97 22.88 33.86
N PRO A 275 -18.23 22.89 33.39
CA PRO A 275 -19.10 24.04 33.57
C PRO A 275 -19.32 24.28 35.07
N ILE A 276 -18.98 25.48 35.54
CA ILE A 276 -19.35 25.97 36.86
C ILE A 276 -20.88 26.05 36.88
N VAL A 277 -21.50 25.10 37.57
CA VAL A 277 -22.93 25.15 37.91
C VAL A 277 -23.12 26.24 38.94
N ASP A 278 -23.73 27.34 38.50
CA ASP A 278 -24.17 28.45 39.33
C ASP A 278 -25.22 27.94 40.33
N ALA A 279 -24.92 28.00 41.62
CA ALA A 279 -25.87 27.66 42.68
C ALA A 279 -26.81 28.85 42.95
N PRO A 280 -28.12 28.64 43.15
CA PRO A 280 -29.04 29.74 43.39
C PRO A 280 -28.87 30.30 44.81
N LEU A 281 -28.85 31.63 44.92
CA LEU A 281 -28.86 32.36 46.20
C LEU A 281 -30.16 32.09 46.98
N PRO A 282 -30.10 31.94 48.32
CA PRO A 282 -31.29 31.87 49.15
C PRO A 282 -31.90 33.27 49.34
N LEU A 283 -33.23 33.33 49.36
CA LEU A 283 -34.04 34.50 49.75
C LEU A 283 -33.89 34.83 51.25
#